data_AF-A0A7C4WTA2-F1
#
_entry.id   AF-A0A7C4WTA2-F1
#
_cell.length_a   1.000
_cell.length_b   1.000
_cell.length_c   1.000
_cell.angle_alpha   90.00
_cell.angle_beta   90.00
_cell.angle_gamma   90.00
#
_symmetry.space_group_name_H-M   'P 1'
#
loop_
_entity.id
_entity.type
_entity.pdbx_description
1 polymer ?
#
loop_
_entity_poly.entity_id
_entity_poly.type
_entity_poly.pdbx_seq_one_letter_code
_entity_poly.pdbx_strand_id
1 'polypeptide(L)' 'LPQTLDYCLVRGLSKEIQEKLQRFRPYNLGQASRISGVTPAAVSLLMVYLRKHNAGSTA' A
#
# COMPACT_ATOMS: atom_id res chain seq x y z
N LEU A 1 -6.23 5.07 -2.29
CA LEU A 1 -6.08 3.68 -1.82
C LEU A 1 -7.46 3.22 -1.38
N PRO A 2 -7.90 2.03 -1.80
CA PRO A 2 -9.17 1.48 -1.34
C PRO A 2 -9.19 1.44 0.18
N GLN A 3 -10.29 1.86 0.82
CA GLN A 3 -10.42 1.81 2.28
C GLN A 3 -10.45 0.37 2.80
N THR A 4 -10.81 -0.58 1.94
CA THR A 4 -10.82 -2.03 2.20
C THR A 4 -9.50 -2.71 1.87
N LEU A 5 -8.46 -1.97 1.46
CA LEU A 5 -7.14 -2.55 1.18
C LEU A 5 -6.54 -3.16 2.45
N ASP A 6 -6.25 -4.46 2.39
CA ASP A 6 -5.48 -5.15 3.42
C ASP A 6 -3.98 -5.08 3.09
N TYR A 7 -3.24 -4.28 3.86
CA TYR A 7 -1.79 -4.12 3.68
C TYR A 7 -1.00 -5.38 4.02
N CYS A 8 -1.57 -6.32 4.78
CA CYS A 8 -0.95 -7.61 5.09
C CYS A 8 -0.80 -8.49 3.85
N LEU A 9 -1.65 -8.29 2.84
CA LEU A 9 -1.60 -9.04 1.57
C LEU A 9 -0.56 -8.50 0.58
N VAL A 10 -0.01 -7.31 0.85
CA VAL A 10 1.02 -6.70 -0.01
C VAL A 10 2.36 -7.35 0.28
N ARG A 11 2.72 -8.32 -0.56
CA ARG A 11 4.00 -9.04 -0.47
C ARG A 11 5.18 -8.06 -0.55
N GLY A 12 6.17 -8.28 0.31
CA GLY A 12 7.41 -7.47 0.37
C GLY A 12 7.34 -6.27 1.32
N LEU A 13 6.17 -5.93 1.88
CA LEU A 13 6.11 -4.99 2.99
C LEU A 13 6.57 -5.65 4.29
N SER A 14 7.35 -4.92 5.09
CA SER A 14 7.67 -5.34 6.45
C SER A 14 6.47 -5.15 7.38
N LYS A 15 6.42 -5.89 8.50
CA LYS A 15 5.36 -5.75 9.51
C LYS A 15 5.23 -4.31 10.02
N GLU A 16 6.34 -3.63 10.27
CA GLU A 16 6.33 -2.23 10.71
C GLU A 16 5.63 -1.30 9.69
N ILE A 17 5.91 -1.49 8.39
CA ILE A 17 5.30 -0.68 7.35
C ILE A 17 3.80 -1.03 7.21
N GLN A 18 3.45 -2.32 7.28
CA GLN A 18 2.05 -2.76 7.28
C GLN A 18 1.27 -2.13 8.44
N GLU A 19 1.81 -2.17 9.66
CA GLU A 19 1.22 -1.57 10.85
C GLU A 19 1.06 -0.06 10.70
N LYS A 20 2.07 0.65 10.20
CA LYS A 20 1.98 2.08 9.93
C LYS A 20 0.89 2.39 8.91
N LEU A 21 0.88 1.71 7.77
CA LEU A 21 -0.14 1.92 6.73
C LEU A 21 -1.55 1.58 7.24
N GLN A 22 -1.68 0.53 8.06
CA GLN A 22 -2.94 0.13 8.69
C GLN A 22 -3.42 1.16 9.71
N ARG A 23 -2.51 1.76 10.48
CA ARG A 23 -2.80 2.80 11.48
C ARG A 23 -3.15 4.14 10.85
N PHE A 24 -2.38 4.57 9.85
CA PHE A 24 -2.55 5.90 9.23
C PHE A 24 -3.60 5.91 8.11
N ARG A 25 -3.92 4.75 7.52
CA ARG A 25 -4.89 4.59 6.41
C ARG A 25 -4.80 5.70 5.34
N PRO A 26 -3.66 5.84 4.65
CA PRO A 26 -3.49 6.92 3.68
C PRO A 26 -4.50 6.81 2.52
N TYR A 27 -5.06 7.95 2.09
CA TYR A 27 -6.03 8.04 1.00
C TYR A 27 -5.38 7.85 -0.37
N ASN A 28 -4.08 8.07 -0.52
CA ASN A 28 -3.35 7.89 -1.78
C ASN A 28 -1.86 7.57 -1.51
N LEU A 29 -1.14 7.19 -2.57
CA LEU A 29 0.28 6.84 -2.47
C LEU A 29 1.16 8.02 -2.03
N GLY A 30 0.81 9.25 -2.40
CA GLY A 30 1.54 10.45 -1.99
C GLY A 30 1.42 10.76 -0.48
N GLN A 31 0.28 10.42 0.12
CA GLN A 31 0.14 10.47 1.58
C GLN A 31 0.92 9.33 2.23
N ALA A 32 0.86 8.11 1.65
CA ALA A 32 1.61 6.97 2.16
C ALA A 32 3.13 7.24 2.19
N SER A 33 3.67 7.90 1.17
CA SER A 33 5.11 8.24 1.08
C SER A 33 5.57 9.27 2.11
N ARG A 34 4.65 10.01 2.74
CA ARG A 34 4.95 11.00 3.79
C ARG A 34 4.90 10.42 5.20
N ILE A 35 4.44 9.18 5.36
CA ILE A 35 4.41 8.52 6.67
C ILE A 35 5.85 8.20 7.08
N SER A 36 6.23 8.60 8.29
CA SER A 36 7.59 8.40 8.79
C SER A 36 7.99 6.91 8.81
N GLY A 37 9.11 6.60 8.16
CA GLY A 37 9.63 5.24 8.00
C GLY A 37 8.92 4.40 6.92
N VAL A 38 8.00 4.97 6.15
CA VAL A 38 7.60 4.37 4.86
C VAL A 38 8.67 4.73 3.83
N THR A 39 9.23 3.72 3.18
CA THR A 39 10.31 3.89 2.19
C THR A 39 9.74 4.04 0.77
N PRO A 40 10.50 4.65 -0.16
CA PRO A 40 10.11 4.68 -1.57
C PRO A 40 9.84 3.28 -2.15
N ALA A 41 10.62 2.27 -1.76
CA ALA A 41 10.42 0.88 -2.17
C ALA A 41 9.05 0.33 -1.74
N ALA A 42 8.59 0.63 -0.53
CA ALA A 42 7.26 0.22 -0.07
C ALA A 42 6.14 0.87 -0.90
N VAL A 43 6.30 2.13 -1.29
CA VAL A 43 5.35 2.82 -2.17
C VAL A 43 5.31 2.17 -3.56
N SER A 44 6.47 1.78 -4.10
CA SER A 44 6.54 1.02 -5.35
C SER A 44 5.83 -0.33 -5.25
N LEU A 45 5.99 -1.06 -4.13
CA LEU A 45 5.27 -2.32 -3.89
C LEU A 45 3.75 -2.12 -3.85
N LEU A 46 3.27 -1.08 -3.17
CA LEU A 46 1.84 -0.73 -3.18
C LEU A 46 1.35 -0.44 -4.59
N MET A 47 2.11 0.30 -5.40
CA MET A 47 1.74 0.61 -6.78
C MET A 47 1.62 -0.66 -7.65
N VAL A 48 2.59 -1.58 -7.54
CA VAL A 48 2.56 -2.87 -8.26
C VAL A 48 1.37 -3.72 -7.81
N TYR A 49 1.13 -3.80 -6.50
CA TYR A 49 -0.02 -4.52 -5.95
C TYR A 49 -1.33 -3.97 -6.49
N LEU A 50 -1.53 -2.65 -6.43
CA LEU A 50 -2.76 -2.02 -6.93
C LEU A 50 -2.95 -2.26 -8.42
N ARG A 51 -1.89 -2.16 -9.24
CA ARG A 51 -1.98 -2.46 -10.67
C ARG A 51 -2.45 -3.89 -10.93
N LYS A 52 -1.87 -4.87 -10.22
CA LYS A 52 -2.24 -6.28 -10.35
C LYS A 52 -3.70 -6.54 -9.97
N HIS A 53 -4.18 -5.90 -8.91
CA HIS A 53 -5.55 -6.09 -8.41
C HIS A 53 -6.61 -5.24 -9.14
N ASN A 54 -6.23 -4.16 -9.84
CA ASN A 54 -7.14 -3.41 -10.71
C ASN A 54 -7.27 -4.05 -12.10
N ALA A 55 -6.24 -4.77 -12.59
CA ALA A 55 -6.25 -5.41 -13.90
C ALA A 55 -7.18 -6.64 -14.01
N GLY A 56 -7.81 -7.09 -12.92
CA GLY A 56 -8.79 -8.17 -12.91
C GLY A 56 -10.25 -7.73 -13.03
N SER A 57 -10.53 -6.43 -13.13
CA SER A 57 -11.90 -5.87 -13.14
C SER A 57 -12.37 -5.42 -14.53
N THR A 58 -11.75 -5.93 -15.59
CA THR A 58 -12.23 -5.80 -16.99
C THR A 58 -12.48 -7.19 -17.56
N ALA A 59 -13.62 -7.78 -17.22
CA ALA A 59 -14.23 -8.90 -17.93
C ALA A 59 -15.75 -8.78 -17.74
#